data_AF-A0A2Z6QKJ3-F1
#
_entry.id   AF-A0A2Z6QKJ3-F1
#
_cell.length_a   1.000
_cell.length_b   1.000
_cell.length_c   1.000
_cell.angle_alpha   90.00
_cell.angle_beta   90.00
_cell.angle_gamma   90.00
#
_symmetry.space_group_name_H-M   'P 1'
#
loop_
_entity.id
_entity.type
_entity.pdbx_description
1 polymer ?
#
loop_
_entity_poly.entity_id
_entity_poly.type
_entity_poly.pdbx_seq_one_letter_code
_entity_poly.pdbx_strand_id
1 'polypeptide(L)'
;MTKINILAINAGSSSLKYKLFLFDKSKNEINLVSKGSITEITSPTSQFTAKIISSDTKTTKSLNVQTHEKAFSHILSYLLETIINSKEQIKYIVHRVVHGITESQPLILKSDPSPTQELSKLDSLSELAPLHNHSSVLILKSCLKELSNSINYVFFDTLFHQSIQPHIYTYALPYDEAKRKRIRKYGFHGLSYSYISKIAAKHMGIDLNDDNSKFICLHLGSGASMCAIKGGKSVDTTMGLTPLEGLPGGTRSGSIDPCAIFHFSSKARKGDESHNPVDKQFHLTEAESILNHNSGFKGLCGTSNFSEIVKQFQGTTTNGNEKINEERAKLTFDIFINRIVNYIGSYFVALEGNVSALIFAGGIGENSKELREEVVEKITCLGFKSVDKEKNKSVEESFKSGRDVVDISSGATENFRLLVIETDEEKEMVNQLISKI
;
A
#
# COMPACT_ATOMS: atom_id res chain seq x y z
N MET A 1 9.03 12.95 29.93
CA MET A 1 9.61 13.64 28.77
C MET A 1 8.46 14.15 27.91
N THR A 2 8.44 15.44 27.54
CA THR A 2 7.39 16.04 26.72
C THR A 2 7.55 15.75 25.23
N LYS A 3 8.76 15.41 24.79
CA LYS A 3 9.09 15.06 23.42
C LYS A 3 9.43 13.58 23.29
N ILE A 4 8.89 12.93 22.28
CA ILE A 4 8.96 11.48 22.09
C ILE A 4 9.33 11.18 20.64
N ASN A 5 10.41 10.42 20.42
CA ASN A 5 10.70 9.92 19.07
C ASN A 5 9.88 8.65 18.80
N ILE A 6 9.29 8.61 17.60
CA ILE A 6 8.49 7.51 17.10
C ILE A 6 9.10 7.07 15.76
N LEU A 7 9.54 5.82 15.69
CA LEU A 7 10.09 5.23 14.46
C LEU A 7 8.98 4.47 13.72
N ALA A 8 8.63 4.91 12.52
CA ALA A 8 7.70 4.19 11.65
C ALA A 8 8.48 3.35 10.64
N ILE A 9 8.10 2.08 10.49
CA ILE A 9 8.77 1.11 9.64
C ILE A 9 7.78 0.44 8.70
N ASN A 10 8.15 0.39 7.42
CA ASN A 10 7.39 -0.26 6.35
C ASN A 10 8.31 -1.21 5.57
N ALA A 11 8.14 -2.51 5.80
CA ALA A 11 8.91 -3.56 5.16
C ALA A 11 8.18 -4.10 3.93
N GLY A 12 8.76 -3.92 2.75
CA GLY A 12 8.35 -4.60 1.52
C GLY A 12 9.20 -5.84 1.25
N SER A 13 8.87 -6.59 0.20
CA SER A 13 9.61 -7.81 -0.18
C SER A 13 11.08 -7.55 -0.50
N SER A 14 11.41 -6.42 -1.11
CA SER A 14 12.78 -6.04 -1.51
C SER A 14 13.22 -4.66 -0.99
N SER A 15 12.48 -4.07 -0.07
CA SER A 15 12.79 -2.75 0.49
C SER A 15 12.39 -2.62 1.95
N LEU A 16 13.04 -1.69 2.65
CA LEU A 16 12.73 -1.29 4.01
C LEU A 16 12.71 0.23 4.06
N LYS A 17 11.54 0.82 4.30
CA LYS A 17 11.37 2.27 4.47
C LYS A 17 11.23 2.61 5.94
N TYR A 18 11.73 3.79 6.31
CA TYR A 18 11.55 4.34 7.64
C TYR A 18 11.18 5.82 7.59
N LYS A 19 10.45 6.25 8.62
CA LYS A 19 10.30 7.66 9.00
C LYS A 19 10.51 7.80 10.51
N LEU A 20 11.31 8.77 10.92
CA LEU A 20 11.46 9.14 12.31
C LEU A 20 10.68 10.42 12.56
N PHE A 21 9.76 10.37 13.52
CA PHE A 21 8.94 11.51 13.93
C PHE A 21 9.28 11.94 15.35
N LEU A 22 9.17 13.24 15.61
CA LEU A 22 9.20 13.84 16.93
C LEU A 22 7.80 14.29 17.29
N PHE A 23 7.21 13.66 18.30
CA PHE A 23 5.93 14.05 18.87
C PHE A 23 6.16 14.95 20.09
N ASP A 24 5.70 16.20 20.02
CA ASP A 24 5.67 17.12 21.15
C ASP A 24 4.30 17.04 21.83
N LYS A 25 4.24 16.30 22.95
CA LYS A 25 3.01 16.08 23.71
C LYS A 25 2.44 17.37 24.29
N SER A 26 3.26 18.40 24.52
CA SER A 26 2.78 19.68 25.07
C SER A 26 1.99 20.51 24.06
N LYS A 27 2.30 20.34 22.76
CA LYS A 27 1.64 21.06 21.65
C LYS A 27 0.67 20.20 20.85
N ASN A 28 0.67 18.89 21.11
CA ASN A 28 0.00 17.89 20.27
C ASN A 28 0.43 17.98 18.79
N GLU A 29 1.74 18.18 18.57
CA GLU A 29 2.33 18.37 17.24
C GLU A 29 3.26 17.20 16.90
N ILE A 30 3.14 16.70 15.67
CA ILE A 30 4.03 15.69 15.11
C ILE A 30 4.86 16.30 13.98
N ASN A 31 6.18 16.15 14.07
CA ASN A 31 7.11 16.65 13.06
C ASN A 31 7.93 15.50 12.49
N LEU A 32 8.03 15.45 11.16
CA LEU A 32 8.94 14.52 10.49
C LEU A 32 10.38 15.01 10.70
N VAL A 33 11.22 14.16 11.30
CA VAL A 33 12.63 14.47 11.57
C VAL A 33 13.52 13.92 10.46
N SER A 34 13.25 12.69 10.04
CA SER A 34 14.00 12.04 8.97
C SER A 34 13.14 11.00 8.26
N LYS A 35 13.44 10.79 6.98
CA LYS A 35 12.87 9.72 6.18
C LYS A 35 13.94 9.06 5.33
N GLY A 36 13.78 7.77 5.08
CA GLY A 36 14.71 7.06 4.20
C GLY A 36 14.24 5.66 3.84
N SER A 37 15.07 4.99 3.06
CA SER A 37 14.82 3.64 2.62
C SER A 37 16.10 2.92 2.25
N ILE A 38 16.11 1.60 2.40
CA ILE A 38 17.01 0.69 1.70
C ILE A 38 16.16 -0.07 0.68
N THR A 39 16.53 0.00 -0.60
CA THR A 39 15.88 -0.73 -1.69
C THR A 39 16.82 -1.76 -2.27
N GLU A 40 16.27 -2.69 -3.05
CA GLU A 40 17.04 -3.75 -3.71
C GLU A 40 17.77 -4.68 -2.72
N ILE A 41 17.15 -4.95 -1.57
CA ILE A 41 17.70 -5.84 -0.52
C ILE A 41 17.94 -7.27 -1.06
N THR A 42 17.18 -7.70 -2.08
CA THR A 42 17.33 -9.02 -2.70
C THR A 42 18.34 -9.04 -3.86
N SER A 43 18.98 -7.91 -4.18
CA SER A 43 19.98 -7.77 -5.24
C SER A 43 21.40 -7.84 -4.68
N PRO A 44 22.44 -8.07 -5.51
CA PRO A 44 23.83 -8.04 -5.06
C PRO A 44 24.21 -6.71 -4.39
N THR A 45 23.67 -5.61 -4.91
CA THR A 45 23.87 -4.25 -4.42
C THR A 45 22.52 -3.67 -4.02
N SER A 46 22.43 -3.16 -2.79
CA SER A 46 21.27 -2.44 -2.26
C SER A 46 21.53 -0.93 -2.27
N GLN A 47 20.46 -0.14 -2.32
CA GLN A 47 20.56 1.32 -2.37
C GLN A 47 19.97 1.95 -1.12
N PHE A 48 20.80 2.68 -0.36
CA PHE A 48 20.36 3.45 0.78
C PHE A 48 20.16 4.91 0.40
N THR A 49 19.02 5.46 0.80
CA THR A 49 18.74 6.90 0.73
C THR A 49 18.14 7.37 2.05
N ALA A 50 18.60 8.50 2.56
CA ALA A 50 18.04 9.15 3.74
C ALA A 50 18.01 10.67 3.56
N LYS A 51 17.05 11.33 4.22
CA LYS A 51 16.91 12.77 4.26
C LYS A 51 16.61 13.23 5.69
N ILE A 52 17.44 14.12 6.21
CA ILE A 52 17.21 14.84 7.47
C ILE A 52 16.45 16.12 7.13
N ILE A 53 15.27 16.32 7.73
CA ILE A 53 14.35 17.39 7.34
C ILE A 53 14.88 18.77 7.75
N SER A 54 15.40 18.91 8.97
CA SER A 54 15.82 20.20 9.52
C SER A 54 17.00 20.84 8.79
N SER A 55 17.90 20.03 8.25
CA SER A 55 19.11 20.49 7.54
C SER A 55 19.03 20.32 6.03
N ASP A 56 17.88 19.85 5.51
CA ASP A 56 17.68 19.43 4.11
C ASP A 56 18.77 18.50 3.57
N THR A 57 19.46 17.76 4.45
CA THR A 57 20.62 16.95 4.09
C THR A 57 20.17 15.62 3.53
N LYS A 58 20.54 15.33 2.28
CA LYS A 58 20.29 14.06 1.61
C LYS A 58 21.55 13.21 1.56
N THR A 59 21.43 11.94 1.94
CA THR A 59 22.49 10.93 1.83
C THR A 59 22.03 9.82 0.91
N THR A 60 22.85 9.44 -0.07
CA THR A 60 22.65 8.26 -0.92
C THR A 60 23.92 7.43 -0.94
N LYS A 61 23.81 6.11 -0.73
CA LYS A 61 24.95 5.18 -0.72
C LYS A 61 24.53 3.83 -1.30
N SER A 62 25.41 3.23 -2.11
CA SER A 62 25.33 1.80 -2.44
C SER A 62 25.83 0.99 -1.24
N LEU A 63 25.10 -0.07 -0.87
CA LEU A 63 25.41 -0.95 0.25
C LEU A 63 25.38 -2.42 -0.20
N ASN A 64 26.12 -3.28 0.51
CA ASN A 64 26.08 -4.73 0.35
C ASN A 64 25.20 -5.36 1.45
N VAL A 65 23.94 -4.92 1.54
CA VAL A 65 22.98 -5.39 2.53
C VAL A 65 21.95 -6.28 1.85
N GLN A 66 21.92 -7.56 2.24
CA GLN A 66 21.12 -8.58 1.57
C GLN A 66 19.99 -9.17 2.44
N THR A 67 19.81 -8.65 3.66
CA THR A 67 18.72 -9.08 4.54
C THR A 67 18.04 -7.89 5.18
N HIS A 68 16.74 -8.02 5.46
CA HIS A 68 15.95 -7.01 6.17
C HIS A 68 16.53 -6.66 7.53
N GLU A 69 17.07 -7.64 8.25
CA GLU A 69 17.71 -7.45 9.55
C GLU A 69 18.94 -6.54 9.43
N LYS A 70 19.85 -6.83 8.49
CA LYS A 70 21.02 -5.98 8.23
C LYS A 70 20.64 -4.59 7.73
N ALA A 71 19.56 -4.49 6.95
CA ALA A 71 19.01 -3.21 6.49
C ALA A 71 18.52 -2.37 7.67
N PHE A 72 17.80 -3.00 8.60
CA PHE A 72 17.36 -2.34 9.82
C PHE A 72 18.54 -1.89 10.69
N SER A 73 19.52 -2.77 10.94
CA SER A 73 20.71 -2.40 11.72
C SER A 73 21.45 -1.22 11.08
N HIS A 74 21.54 -1.17 9.75
CA HIS A 74 22.15 -0.03 9.05
C HIS A 74 21.36 1.28 9.24
N ILE A 75 20.03 1.23 9.12
CA ILE A 75 19.16 2.39 9.38
C ILE A 75 19.34 2.87 10.83
N LEU A 76 19.36 1.94 11.79
CA LEU A 76 19.52 2.27 13.20
C LEU A 76 20.88 2.91 13.48
N SER A 77 21.97 2.36 12.93
CA SER A 77 23.31 2.98 13.04
C SER A 77 23.34 4.38 12.43
N TYR A 78 22.76 4.56 11.24
CA TYR A 78 22.66 5.88 10.62
C TYR A 78 21.93 6.88 11.52
N LEU A 79 20.80 6.48 12.12
CA LEU A 79 20.04 7.35 13.04
C LEU A 79 20.86 7.69 14.29
N LEU A 80 21.60 6.73 14.86
CA LEU A 80 22.46 6.92 16.03
C LEU A 80 23.67 7.83 15.76
N GLU A 81 24.17 7.83 14.52
CA GLU A 81 25.30 8.67 14.12
C GLU A 81 24.87 10.11 13.78
N THR A 82 23.61 10.33 13.45
CA THR A 82 23.17 11.59 12.82
C THR A 82 22.06 12.35 13.53
N ILE A 83 21.15 11.68 14.25
CA ILE A 83 19.91 12.31 14.76
C ILE A 83 19.68 12.04 16.24
N ILE A 84 19.86 10.78 16.67
CA ILE A 84 19.64 10.35 18.05
C ILE A 84 20.96 9.93 18.67
N ASN A 85 21.16 10.17 19.96
CA ASN A 85 22.44 9.85 20.62
C ASN A 85 22.39 8.52 21.39
N SER A 86 21.21 7.90 21.48
CA SER A 86 21.04 6.60 22.13
C SER A 86 19.76 5.92 21.65
N LYS A 87 19.72 4.58 21.75
CA LYS A 87 18.58 3.76 21.35
C LYS A 87 17.35 4.01 22.21
N GLU A 88 17.56 4.39 23.48
CA GLU A 88 16.53 4.72 24.46
C GLU A 88 15.69 5.95 24.07
N GLN A 89 16.20 6.79 23.16
CA GLN A 89 15.45 7.94 22.66
C GLN A 89 14.27 7.54 21.76
N ILE A 90 14.26 6.33 21.19
CA ILE A 90 13.13 5.77 20.44
C ILE A 90 12.20 5.11 21.44
N LYS A 91 11.07 5.75 21.76
CA LYS A 91 10.12 5.20 22.74
C LYS A 91 9.11 4.25 22.11
N TYR A 92 8.66 4.58 20.91
CA TYR A 92 7.66 3.83 20.18
C TYR A 92 8.16 3.49 18.79
N ILE A 93 7.79 2.31 18.32
CA ILE A 93 8.01 1.86 16.96
C ILE A 93 6.66 1.45 16.39
N VAL A 94 6.29 1.93 15.22
CA VAL A 94 5.08 1.51 14.51
C VAL A 94 5.46 0.69 13.28
N HIS A 95 4.85 -0.48 13.13
CA HIS A 95 5.14 -1.44 12.08
C HIS A 95 3.94 -1.64 11.19
N ARG A 96 4.15 -1.56 9.88
CA ARG A 96 3.16 -2.01 8.90
C ARG A 96 3.28 -3.53 8.69
N VAL A 97 2.17 -4.23 8.89
CA VAL A 97 2.00 -5.64 8.52
C VAL A 97 0.83 -5.73 7.54
N VAL A 98 0.97 -6.54 6.49
CA VAL A 98 -0.04 -6.59 5.44
C VAL A 98 -1.33 -7.25 5.95
N HIS A 99 -1.23 -8.42 6.60
CA HIS A 99 -2.42 -9.19 6.97
C HIS A 99 -2.55 -9.37 8.49
N GLY A 100 -3.66 -8.91 9.08
CA GLY A 100 -3.96 -9.02 10.52
C GLY A 100 -4.97 -10.09 10.92
N ILE A 101 -5.78 -10.58 9.98
CA ILE A 101 -6.70 -11.75 10.11
C ILE A 101 -7.73 -11.60 11.22
N THR A 102 -7.34 -11.90 12.45
CA THR A 102 -8.19 -11.87 13.65
C THR A 102 -8.09 -10.57 14.43
N GLU A 103 -7.05 -9.78 14.16
CA GLU A 103 -6.82 -8.57 14.91
C GLU A 103 -7.88 -7.52 14.56
N SER A 104 -8.63 -7.09 15.57
CA SER A 104 -9.60 -5.98 15.49
C SER A 104 -9.00 -4.66 15.98
N GLN A 105 -7.76 -4.71 16.47
CA GLN A 105 -6.98 -3.58 16.97
C GLN A 105 -5.51 -3.78 16.60
N PRO A 106 -4.69 -2.72 16.63
CA PRO A 106 -3.24 -2.86 16.51
C PRO A 106 -2.68 -3.77 17.62
N LEU A 107 -1.72 -4.63 17.27
CA LEU A 107 -1.03 -5.48 18.25
C LEU A 107 0.06 -4.66 18.95
N ILE A 108 0.18 -4.81 20.27
CA ILE A 108 1.19 -4.12 21.09
C ILE A 108 2.16 -5.16 21.60
N LEU A 109 3.45 -4.97 21.32
CA LEU A 109 4.53 -5.89 21.66
C LEU A 109 5.64 -5.17 22.43
N LYS A 110 6.20 -5.85 23.42
CA LYS A 110 7.33 -5.34 24.19
C LYS A 110 8.41 -6.42 24.24
N SER A 111 9.66 -6.00 24.38
CA SER A 111 10.74 -6.97 24.57
C SER A 111 10.62 -7.56 25.97
N ASP A 112 10.02 -8.75 26.06
CA ASP A 112 9.94 -9.55 27.28
C ASP A 112 11.09 -10.59 27.27
N PRO A 113 11.88 -10.72 28.36
CA PRO A 113 12.86 -11.79 28.51
C PRO A 113 12.25 -13.22 28.54
N SER A 114 10.93 -13.38 28.74
CA SER A 114 10.24 -14.66 28.63
C SER A 114 9.66 -14.84 27.21
N PRO A 115 9.82 -16.00 26.54
CA PRO A 115 9.17 -16.26 25.26
C PRO A 115 7.67 -16.44 25.47
N THR A 116 6.93 -15.33 25.46
CA THR A 116 5.50 -15.25 25.72
C THR A 116 4.66 -15.50 24.46
N GLN A 117 3.33 -15.54 24.67
CA GLN A 117 2.28 -15.59 23.63
C GLN A 117 2.54 -14.63 22.45
N GLU A 118 3.28 -13.55 22.66
CA GLU A 118 3.67 -12.55 21.66
C GLU A 118 4.45 -13.14 20.48
N LEU A 119 5.44 -14.02 20.72
CA LEU A 119 6.19 -14.68 19.65
C LEU A 119 5.32 -15.67 18.86
N SER A 120 4.47 -16.42 19.57
CA SER A 120 3.52 -17.34 18.92
C SER A 120 2.52 -16.61 18.02
N LYS A 121 2.11 -15.39 18.39
CA LYS A 121 1.27 -14.52 17.54
C LYS A 121 2.02 -14.10 16.27
N LEU A 122 3.29 -13.72 16.38
CA LEU A 122 4.13 -13.36 15.22
C LEU A 122 4.31 -14.52 14.25
N ASP A 123 4.53 -15.73 14.75
CA ASP A 123 4.67 -16.92 13.91
C ASP A 123 3.34 -17.25 13.21
N SER A 124 2.21 -17.14 13.92
CA SER A 124 0.87 -17.32 13.30
C SER A 124 0.56 -16.28 12.21
N LEU A 125 1.02 -15.03 12.37
CA LEU A 125 0.88 -13.99 11.34
C LEU A 125 1.69 -14.33 10.09
N SER A 126 2.85 -14.97 10.24
CA SER A 126 3.70 -15.40 9.12
C SER A 126 3.11 -16.61 8.39
N GLU A 127 2.53 -17.58 9.09
CA GLU A 127 1.96 -18.79 8.48
C GLU A 127 0.77 -18.50 7.56
N LEU A 128 -0.04 -17.49 7.89
CA LEU A 128 -1.29 -17.23 7.19
C LEU A 128 -1.15 -16.37 5.93
N ALA A 129 -0.10 -15.55 5.85
CA ALA A 129 0.22 -14.74 4.67
C ALA A 129 1.74 -14.66 4.47
N PRO A 130 2.42 -15.80 4.21
CA PRO A 130 3.88 -15.88 4.22
C PRO A 130 4.52 -14.90 3.24
N LEU A 131 3.96 -14.76 2.05
CA LEU A 131 4.41 -13.81 1.03
C LEU A 131 4.35 -12.34 1.44
N HIS A 132 3.51 -12.00 2.41
CA HIS A 132 3.16 -10.62 2.70
C HIS A 132 3.60 -10.18 4.09
N ASN A 133 3.65 -11.10 5.05
CA ASN A 133 3.98 -10.79 6.45
C ASN A 133 5.43 -11.12 6.82
N HIS A 134 6.14 -11.99 6.08
CA HIS A 134 7.46 -12.48 6.49
C HIS A 134 8.49 -11.36 6.72
N SER A 135 8.66 -10.44 5.77
CA SER A 135 9.60 -9.33 5.90
C SER A 135 9.27 -8.43 7.09
N SER A 136 7.99 -8.14 7.34
CA SER A 136 7.57 -7.34 8.50
C SER A 136 7.83 -8.07 9.82
N VAL A 137 7.59 -9.38 9.88
CA VAL A 137 7.86 -10.19 11.08
C VAL A 137 9.35 -10.25 11.41
N LEU A 138 10.22 -10.42 10.40
CA LEU A 138 11.68 -10.40 10.60
C LEU A 138 12.15 -9.07 11.21
N ILE A 139 11.69 -7.95 10.63
CA ILE A 139 12.02 -6.61 11.12
C ILE A 139 11.53 -6.38 12.53
N LEU A 140 10.33 -6.85 12.83
CA LEU A 140 9.76 -6.74 14.16
C LEU A 140 10.59 -7.53 15.18
N LYS A 141 11.01 -8.76 14.84
CA LYS A 141 11.96 -9.54 15.66
C LYS A 141 13.29 -8.79 15.85
N SER A 142 13.82 -8.14 14.81
CA SER A 142 15.02 -7.29 14.94
C SER A 142 14.80 -6.10 15.87
N CYS A 143 13.66 -5.42 15.79
CA CYS A 143 13.33 -4.29 16.65
C CYS A 143 13.20 -4.70 18.12
N LEU A 144 12.53 -5.82 18.40
CA LEU A 144 12.43 -6.36 19.76
C LEU A 144 13.80 -6.70 20.35
N LYS A 145 14.74 -7.18 19.52
CA LYS A 145 16.11 -7.49 19.94
C LYS A 145 16.97 -6.24 20.14
N GLU A 146 16.96 -5.32 19.16
CA GLU A 146 17.90 -4.20 19.11
C GLU A 146 17.43 -2.96 19.86
N LEU A 147 16.12 -2.78 20.06
CA LEU A 147 15.47 -1.63 20.70
C LEU A 147 14.59 -2.10 21.87
N SER A 148 15.20 -2.80 22.82
CA SER A 148 14.49 -3.51 23.89
C SER A 148 13.64 -2.64 24.83
N ASN A 149 13.95 -1.34 24.92
CA ASN A 149 13.20 -0.38 25.75
C ASN A 149 12.00 0.26 25.02
N SER A 150 11.86 0.02 23.72
CA SER A 150 10.78 0.57 22.89
C SER A 150 9.52 -0.30 22.97
N ILE A 151 8.36 0.35 22.80
CA ILE A 151 7.08 -0.35 22.66
C ILE A 151 6.73 -0.41 21.17
N ASN A 152 6.51 -1.62 20.66
CA ASN A 152 6.23 -1.87 19.25
C ASN A 152 4.71 -1.95 19.04
N TYR A 153 4.17 -1.13 18.16
CA TYR A 153 2.78 -1.19 17.71
C TYR A 153 2.75 -1.72 16.29
N VAL A 154 1.88 -2.69 16.04
CA VAL A 154 1.72 -3.33 14.74
C VAL A 154 0.37 -2.97 14.17
N PHE A 155 0.38 -2.26 13.06
CA PHE A 155 -0.82 -1.88 12.34
C PHE A 155 -0.97 -2.75 11.10
N PHE A 156 -2.19 -3.26 10.89
CA PHE A 156 -2.49 -4.13 9.75
C PHE A 156 -3.25 -3.39 8.66
N ASP A 157 -2.87 -3.61 7.40
CA ASP A 157 -3.63 -3.06 6.26
C ASP A 157 -5.08 -3.57 6.24
N THR A 158 -5.36 -4.73 6.84
CA THR A 158 -6.72 -5.30 6.92
C THR A 158 -7.61 -4.63 7.95
N LEU A 159 -7.07 -3.81 8.88
CA LEU A 159 -7.86 -3.26 10.00
C LEU A 159 -8.97 -2.31 9.53
N PHE A 160 -8.68 -1.45 8.54
CA PHE A 160 -9.63 -0.47 8.03
C PHE A 160 -10.88 -1.12 7.40
N HIS A 161 -10.77 -2.37 6.97
CA HIS A 161 -11.80 -3.11 6.26
C HIS A 161 -12.68 -3.98 7.17
N GLN A 162 -12.46 -3.94 8.50
CA GLN A 162 -13.28 -4.71 9.45
C GLN A 162 -14.75 -4.27 9.50
N SER A 163 -15.08 -3.08 8.98
CA SER A 163 -16.45 -2.58 8.86
C SER A 163 -17.26 -3.20 7.71
N ILE A 164 -16.60 -3.94 6.81
CA ILE A 164 -17.26 -4.59 5.67
C ILE A 164 -18.29 -5.61 6.17
N GLN A 165 -19.49 -5.59 5.58
CA GLN A 165 -20.61 -6.41 6.02
C GLN A 165 -20.52 -7.87 5.53
N PRO A 166 -21.18 -8.83 6.22
CA PRO A 166 -21.12 -10.26 5.87
C PRO A 166 -21.46 -10.61 4.43
N HIS A 167 -22.45 -9.96 3.85
CA HIS A 167 -22.86 -10.20 2.46
C HIS A 167 -21.82 -9.73 1.43
N ILE A 168 -20.88 -8.85 1.82
CA ILE A 168 -19.79 -8.37 0.96
C ILE A 168 -18.54 -9.24 1.13
N TYR A 169 -18.21 -9.62 2.37
CA TYR A 169 -16.95 -10.35 2.61
C TYR A 169 -17.04 -11.86 2.41
N THR A 170 -18.25 -12.44 2.41
CA THR A 170 -18.42 -13.90 2.36
C THR A 170 -18.33 -14.39 0.92
N TYR A 171 -17.40 -15.29 0.63
CA TYR A 171 -17.40 -16.00 -0.65
C TYR A 171 -18.44 -17.12 -0.65
N ALA A 172 -19.06 -17.34 -1.80
CA ALA A 172 -20.03 -18.41 -2.04
C ALA A 172 -19.37 -19.79 -2.15
N LEU A 173 -18.67 -20.19 -1.09
CA LEU A 173 -18.06 -21.50 -0.88
C LEU A 173 -18.86 -22.30 0.17
N PRO A 174 -18.62 -23.62 0.36
CA PRO A 174 -19.21 -24.38 1.46
C PRO A 174 -19.05 -23.65 2.80
N TYR A 175 -20.17 -23.12 3.32
CA TYR A 175 -20.19 -22.04 4.31
C TYR A 175 -19.42 -22.39 5.59
N ASP A 176 -19.70 -23.56 6.18
CA ASP A 176 -19.09 -23.97 7.44
C ASP A 176 -17.58 -24.21 7.32
N GLU A 177 -17.13 -24.76 6.18
CA GLU A 177 -15.72 -25.00 5.94
C GLU A 177 -14.96 -23.70 5.71
N ALA A 178 -15.50 -22.81 4.87
CA ALA A 178 -14.92 -21.49 4.62
C ALA A 178 -14.85 -20.67 5.91
N LYS A 179 -15.91 -20.66 6.71
CA LYS A 179 -15.96 -19.99 8.02
C LYS A 179 -14.93 -20.54 8.98
N ARG A 180 -14.82 -21.87 9.12
CA ARG A 180 -13.84 -22.54 9.99
C ARG A 180 -12.40 -22.21 9.57
N LYS A 181 -12.13 -22.17 8.26
CA LYS A 181 -10.82 -21.80 7.70
C LYS A 181 -10.60 -20.29 7.57
N ARG A 182 -11.59 -19.47 7.97
CA ARG A 182 -11.57 -18.00 7.86
C ARG A 182 -11.30 -17.51 6.43
N ILE A 183 -11.85 -18.22 5.44
CA ILE A 183 -11.80 -17.85 4.02
C ILE A 183 -12.90 -16.83 3.75
N ARG A 184 -12.48 -15.59 3.52
CA ARG A 184 -13.33 -14.43 3.27
C ARG A 184 -12.51 -13.30 2.65
N LYS A 185 -13.18 -12.26 2.17
CA LYS A 185 -12.56 -10.97 1.89
C LYS A 185 -12.02 -10.35 3.19
N TYR A 186 -10.78 -9.90 3.15
CA TYR A 186 -10.16 -9.08 4.20
C TYR A 186 -9.89 -7.66 3.72
N GLY A 187 -9.38 -7.49 2.50
CA GLY A 187 -9.00 -6.16 2.00
C GLY A 187 -7.66 -5.66 2.54
N PHE A 188 -6.96 -4.82 1.77
CA PHE A 188 -5.62 -4.30 2.10
C PHE A 188 -5.48 -2.84 1.65
N HIS A 189 -4.29 -2.25 1.87
CA HIS A 189 -4.05 -0.81 1.78
C HIS A 189 -4.93 0.03 2.73
N GLY A 190 -5.44 -0.57 3.81
CA GLY A 190 -6.30 0.13 4.78
C GLY A 190 -5.64 1.32 5.47
N LEU A 191 -4.32 1.28 5.68
CA LEU A 191 -3.56 2.44 6.17
C LEU A 191 -3.62 3.61 5.19
N SER A 192 -3.43 3.34 3.89
CA SER A 192 -3.57 4.36 2.86
C SER A 192 -5.00 4.90 2.79
N TYR A 193 -6.02 4.03 2.78
CA TYR A 193 -7.41 4.47 2.74
C TYR A 193 -7.83 5.30 3.95
N SER A 194 -7.40 4.91 5.15
CA SER A 194 -7.60 5.69 6.37
C SER A 194 -6.96 7.07 6.25
N TYR A 195 -5.73 7.15 5.73
CA TYR A 195 -5.02 8.42 5.54
C TYR A 195 -5.71 9.34 4.52
N ILE A 196 -5.90 8.85 3.29
CA ILE A 196 -6.36 9.70 2.18
C ILE A 196 -7.81 10.15 2.36
N SER A 197 -8.66 9.35 3.02
CA SER A 197 -10.04 9.77 3.33
C SER A 197 -10.08 10.90 4.35
N LYS A 198 -9.21 10.90 5.38
CA LYS A 198 -9.06 12.01 6.32
C LYS A 198 -8.56 13.28 5.65
N ILE A 199 -7.57 13.17 4.76
CA ILE A 199 -7.04 14.30 4.00
C ILE A 199 -8.12 14.87 3.07
N ALA A 200 -8.86 14.01 2.38
CA ALA A 200 -9.97 14.42 1.51
C ALA A 200 -11.06 15.15 2.29
N ALA A 201 -11.55 14.57 3.40
CA ALA A 201 -12.58 15.20 4.22
C ALA A 201 -12.15 16.57 4.76
N LYS A 202 -10.90 16.66 5.27
CA LYS A 202 -10.30 17.92 5.70
C LYS A 202 -10.23 18.95 4.57
N HIS A 203 -9.82 18.53 3.37
CA HIS A 203 -9.74 19.40 2.20
C HIS A 203 -11.11 19.84 1.67
N MET A 204 -12.14 19.01 1.89
CA MET A 204 -13.54 19.31 1.54
C MET A 204 -14.23 20.17 2.60
N GLY A 205 -13.68 20.28 3.81
CA GLY A 205 -14.34 20.94 4.93
C GLY A 205 -15.57 20.15 5.42
N ILE A 206 -15.61 18.83 5.24
CA ILE A 206 -16.70 17.96 5.68
C ILE A 206 -16.27 17.07 6.84
N ASP A 207 -17.22 16.65 7.67
CA ASP A 207 -16.97 15.61 8.67
C ASP A 207 -16.86 14.24 7.99
N LEU A 208 -15.71 13.60 8.17
CA LEU A 208 -15.45 12.25 7.64
C LEU A 208 -16.47 11.23 8.16
N ASN A 209 -16.97 11.41 9.39
CA ASN A 209 -17.87 10.45 10.04
C ASN A 209 -19.34 10.66 9.66
N ASP A 210 -19.66 11.68 8.85
CA ASP A 210 -20.99 11.88 8.29
C ASP A 210 -21.29 10.81 7.22
N ASP A 211 -22.49 10.25 7.22
CA ASP A 211 -22.89 9.22 6.26
C ASP A 211 -22.94 9.73 4.80
N ASN A 212 -22.96 11.05 4.58
CA ASN A 212 -22.83 11.70 3.28
C ASN A 212 -21.37 11.87 2.84
N SER A 213 -20.39 11.67 3.74
CA SER A 213 -18.97 11.58 3.36
C SER A 213 -18.71 10.25 2.67
N LYS A 214 -18.91 10.24 1.36
CA LYS A 214 -18.85 9.05 0.50
C LYS A 214 -17.71 9.18 -0.51
N PHE A 215 -16.72 8.31 -0.41
CA PHE A 215 -15.53 8.36 -1.27
C PHE A 215 -15.33 7.06 -2.02
N ILE A 216 -14.88 7.18 -3.27
CA ILE A 216 -14.28 6.07 -4.00
C ILE A 216 -12.77 6.35 -4.07
N CYS A 217 -12.00 5.54 -3.35
CA CYS A 217 -10.56 5.70 -3.24
C CYS A 217 -9.82 4.68 -4.10
N LEU A 218 -8.87 5.14 -4.90
CA LEU A 218 -8.01 4.34 -5.75
C LEU A 218 -6.58 4.45 -5.21
N HIS A 219 -6.05 3.35 -4.67
CA HIS A 219 -4.63 3.24 -4.34
C HIS A 219 -3.97 2.44 -5.46
N LEU A 220 -3.29 3.12 -6.37
CA LEU A 220 -2.73 2.52 -7.58
C LEU A 220 -1.20 2.53 -7.49
N GLY A 221 -0.60 1.36 -7.47
CA GLY A 221 0.86 1.16 -7.40
C GLY A 221 1.27 -0.19 -7.98
N SER A 222 2.41 -0.73 -7.56
CA SER A 222 2.81 -2.09 -7.94
C SER A 222 1.80 -3.14 -7.48
N GLY A 223 1.22 -2.94 -6.30
CA GLY A 223 -0.09 -3.47 -5.93
C GLY A 223 -1.14 -2.37 -6.09
N ALA A 224 -2.29 -2.70 -6.66
CA ALA A 224 -3.37 -1.75 -6.91
C ALA A 224 -4.69 -2.25 -6.32
N SER A 225 -5.43 -1.36 -5.67
CA SER A 225 -6.77 -1.66 -5.16
C SER A 225 -7.65 -0.42 -5.12
N MET A 226 -8.95 -0.65 -4.98
CA MET A 226 -9.92 0.42 -4.72
C MET A 226 -10.74 0.12 -3.47
N CYS A 227 -11.32 1.16 -2.87
CA CYS A 227 -12.16 1.08 -1.68
C CYS A 227 -13.32 2.05 -1.78
N ALA A 228 -14.52 1.57 -1.49
CA ALA A 228 -15.69 2.40 -1.24
C ALA A 228 -15.73 2.74 0.26
N ILE A 229 -15.84 4.02 0.58
CA ILE A 229 -15.84 4.53 1.95
C ILE A 229 -17.13 5.33 2.18
N LYS A 230 -17.81 5.08 3.29
CA LYS A 230 -19.00 5.82 3.76
C LYS A 230 -18.83 6.11 5.24
N GLY A 231 -18.96 7.38 5.66
CA GLY A 231 -18.83 7.76 7.07
C GLY A 231 -17.51 7.30 7.70
N GLY A 232 -16.41 7.45 6.96
CA GLY A 232 -15.07 7.07 7.41
C GLY A 232 -14.80 5.56 7.49
N LYS A 233 -15.75 4.71 7.07
CA LYS A 233 -15.65 3.25 7.15
C LYS A 233 -15.61 2.63 5.76
N SER A 234 -14.80 1.56 5.62
CA SER A 234 -14.79 0.77 4.39
C SER A 234 -16.10 -0.02 4.25
N VAL A 235 -16.78 0.19 3.12
CA VAL A 235 -18.01 -0.53 2.74
C VAL A 235 -17.68 -1.74 1.89
N ASP A 236 -16.75 -1.57 0.94
CA ASP A 236 -16.20 -2.64 0.10
C ASP A 236 -14.79 -2.26 -0.37
N THR A 237 -14.01 -3.26 -0.80
CA THR A 237 -12.68 -3.09 -1.40
C THR A 237 -12.38 -4.20 -2.41
N THR A 238 -11.52 -3.92 -3.37
CA THR A 238 -11.30 -4.80 -4.53
C THR A 238 -10.47 -6.02 -4.16
N MET A 239 -9.58 -5.89 -3.17
CA MET A 239 -8.76 -7.02 -2.73
C MET A 239 -9.54 -7.95 -1.81
N GLY A 240 -9.15 -9.22 -1.86
CA GLY A 240 -9.89 -10.35 -1.35
C GLY A 240 -9.35 -10.93 -0.06
N LEU A 241 -9.29 -12.26 -0.04
CA LEU A 241 -8.50 -13.05 0.90
C LEU A 241 -7.02 -12.63 0.89
N THR A 242 -6.50 -12.34 -0.30
CA THR A 242 -5.11 -11.89 -0.50
C THR A 242 -5.08 -10.64 -1.38
N PRO A 243 -3.95 -9.93 -1.43
CA PRO A 243 -3.72 -8.81 -2.34
C PRO A 243 -3.73 -9.15 -3.84
N LEU A 244 -4.08 -10.39 -4.22
CA LEU A 244 -4.16 -10.84 -5.61
C LEU A 244 -5.49 -10.48 -6.28
N GLU A 245 -6.61 -10.60 -5.56
CA GLU A 245 -7.94 -10.30 -6.10
C GLU A 245 -8.06 -8.79 -6.38
N GLY A 246 -8.86 -8.43 -7.39
CA GLY A 246 -9.18 -7.05 -7.71
C GLY A 246 -8.51 -6.60 -9.00
N LEU A 247 -7.77 -5.49 -8.91
CA LEU A 247 -7.06 -4.90 -10.04
C LEU A 247 -5.79 -5.68 -10.38
N PRO A 248 -5.41 -5.78 -11.67
CA PRO A 248 -4.07 -6.22 -12.01
C PRO A 248 -3.03 -5.23 -11.48
N GLY A 249 -1.86 -5.74 -11.12
CA GLY A 249 -0.73 -4.94 -10.64
C GLY A 249 0.50 -5.10 -11.52
N GLY A 250 1.65 -4.67 -11.02
CA GLY A 250 2.94 -4.80 -11.72
C GLY A 250 3.26 -6.24 -12.12
N THR A 251 3.01 -7.19 -11.21
CA THR A 251 3.27 -8.62 -11.43
C THR A 251 2.09 -9.53 -11.08
N ARG A 252 0.98 -8.95 -10.57
CA ARG A 252 -0.20 -9.68 -10.10
C ARG A 252 -1.30 -9.69 -11.15
N SER A 253 -1.98 -10.82 -11.31
CA SER A 253 -3.05 -10.97 -12.31
C SER A 253 -4.27 -10.08 -12.07
N GLY A 254 -4.56 -9.75 -10.81
CA GLY A 254 -5.91 -9.29 -10.45
C GLY A 254 -6.91 -10.44 -10.50
N SER A 255 -8.20 -10.10 -10.48
CA SER A 255 -9.28 -11.09 -10.59
C SER A 255 -9.30 -11.74 -11.99
N ILE A 256 -9.32 -13.08 -12.00
CA ILE A 256 -9.51 -13.93 -13.18
C ILE A 256 -10.51 -15.04 -12.84
N ASP A 257 -10.93 -15.81 -13.84
CA ASP A 257 -11.67 -17.05 -13.60
C ASP A 257 -10.85 -18.00 -12.69
N PRO A 258 -11.39 -18.47 -11.56
CA PRO A 258 -10.68 -19.36 -10.64
C PRO A 258 -10.18 -20.67 -11.28
N CYS A 259 -10.83 -21.16 -12.33
CA CYS A 259 -10.44 -22.36 -13.06
C CYS A 259 -9.35 -22.10 -14.10
N ALA A 260 -9.15 -20.85 -14.55
CA ALA A 260 -8.21 -20.52 -15.61
C ALA A 260 -6.77 -20.95 -15.28
N ILE A 261 -6.35 -20.84 -14.02
CA ILE A 261 -4.99 -21.23 -13.62
C ILE A 261 -4.73 -22.74 -13.77
N PHE A 262 -5.74 -23.57 -13.57
CA PHE A 262 -5.64 -25.03 -13.72
C PHE A 262 -5.64 -25.46 -15.20
N HIS A 263 -6.24 -24.65 -16.07
CA HIS A 263 -6.12 -24.83 -17.53
C HIS A 263 -4.79 -24.30 -18.07
N PHE A 264 -4.26 -23.24 -17.47
CA PHE A 264 -2.98 -22.65 -17.86
C PHE A 264 -1.79 -23.53 -17.44
N SER A 265 -1.79 -24.08 -16.22
CA SER A 265 -0.74 -24.98 -15.73
C SER A 265 -1.32 -26.30 -15.21
N SER A 266 -0.90 -27.40 -15.83
CA SER A 266 -1.20 -28.77 -15.38
C SER A 266 -0.57 -29.12 -14.02
N LYS A 267 0.33 -28.27 -13.52
CA LYS A 267 1.06 -28.42 -12.27
C LYS A 267 0.69 -27.35 -11.23
N ALA A 268 -0.38 -26.59 -11.45
CA ALA A 268 -0.83 -25.47 -10.60
C ALA A 268 -0.78 -25.71 -9.07
N ARG A 269 -0.98 -26.94 -8.60
CA ARG A 269 -0.97 -27.30 -7.16
C ARG A 269 0.42 -27.68 -6.59
N LYS A 270 1.44 -27.85 -7.42
CA LYS A 270 2.78 -28.28 -6.98
C LYS A 270 3.56 -27.09 -6.45
N GLY A 271 4.23 -27.25 -5.31
CA GLY A 271 4.92 -26.18 -4.59
C GLY A 271 6.45 -26.09 -4.75
N ASP A 272 7.08 -27.06 -5.43
CA ASP A 272 8.53 -27.32 -5.27
C ASP A 272 9.37 -27.13 -6.55
N GLU A 273 8.75 -26.76 -7.68
CA GLU A 273 9.44 -26.67 -8.98
C GLU A 273 9.81 -25.22 -9.40
N SER A 274 9.52 -24.20 -8.57
CA SER A 274 9.86 -22.81 -8.90
C SER A 274 11.38 -22.59 -8.90
N HIS A 275 11.90 -21.89 -9.91
CA HIS A 275 13.31 -21.48 -9.98
C HIS A 275 13.58 -20.15 -9.27
N ASN A 276 12.55 -19.50 -8.71
CA ASN A 276 12.66 -18.26 -7.95
C ASN A 276 13.02 -18.55 -6.47
N PRO A 277 14.11 -17.98 -5.93
CA PRO A 277 14.51 -18.17 -4.53
C PRO A 277 13.43 -17.81 -3.51
N VAL A 278 12.61 -16.80 -3.80
CA VAL A 278 11.51 -16.35 -2.94
C VAL A 278 10.43 -17.42 -2.84
N ASP A 279 10.06 -18.04 -3.96
CA ASP A 279 8.97 -19.03 -4.01
C ASP A 279 9.35 -20.32 -3.27
N LYS A 280 10.62 -20.74 -3.36
CA LYS A 280 11.15 -21.89 -2.61
C LYS A 280 11.15 -21.65 -1.11
N GLN A 281 11.45 -20.43 -0.69
CA GLN A 281 11.46 -20.06 0.74
C GLN A 281 10.05 -20.12 1.36
N PHE A 282 9.01 -19.86 0.57
CA PHE A 282 7.61 -19.78 1.04
C PHE A 282 6.75 -20.97 0.62
N HIS A 283 7.33 -22.02 0.02
CA HIS A 283 6.61 -23.21 -0.47
C HIS A 283 5.37 -22.87 -1.32
N LEU A 284 5.51 -21.85 -2.18
CA LEU A 284 4.39 -21.40 -3.02
C LEU A 284 4.01 -22.45 -4.04
N THR A 285 2.71 -22.62 -4.24
CA THR A 285 2.22 -23.34 -5.41
C THR A 285 2.62 -22.63 -6.70
N GLU A 286 2.75 -23.39 -7.79
CA GLU A 286 3.02 -22.82 -9.11
C GLU A 286 1.92 -21.80 -9.51
N ALA A 287 0.67 -22.05 -9.12
CA ALA A 287 -0.41 -21.10 -9.26
C ALA A 287 -0.11 -19.76 -8.59
N GLU A 288 0.32 -19.75 -7.33
CA GLU A 288 0.65 -18.53 -6.61
C GLU A 288 1.82 -17.78 -7.22
N SER A 289 2.86 -18.50 -7.66
CA SER A 289 4.00 -17.92 -8.37
C SER A 289 3.57 -17.24 -9.68
N ILE A 290 2.82 -17.96 -10.53
CA ILE A 290 2.31 -17.41 -11.80
C ILE A 290 1.47 -16.17 -11.54
N LEU A 291 0.50 -16.28 -10.64
CA LEU A 291 -0.50 -15.23 -10.42
C LEU A 291 0.05 -14.01 -9.69
N ASN A 292 1.06 -14.15 -8.81
CA ASN A 292 1.62 -13.03 -8.05
C ASN A 292 2.91 -12.43 -8.64
N HIS A 293 3.74 -13.20 -9.36
CA HIS A 293 5.09 -12.78 -9.77
C HIS A 293 5.29 -12.74 -11.29
N ASN A 294 4.48 -13.46 -12.07
CA ASN A 294 4.63 -13.61 -13.51
C ASN A 294 3.42 -13.14 -14.34
N SER A 295 2.44 -12.52 -13.69
CA SER A 295 1.22 -12.01 -14.32
C SER A 295 1.20 -10.47 -14.35
N GLY A 296 0.01 -9.87 -14.50
CA GLY A 296 -0.15 -8.42 -14.46
C GLY A 296 0.54 -7.71 -15.60
N PHE A 297 1.02 -6.50 -15.35
CA PHE A 297 1.70 -5.69 -16.36
C PHE A 297 2.89 -6.43 -16.96
N LYS A 298 3.74 -7.03 -16.11
CA LYS A 298 4.90 -7.81 -16.54
C LYS A 298 4.50 -8.96 -17.47
N GLY A 299 3.45 -9.69 -17.13
CA GLY A 299 2.96 -10.80 -17.98
C GLY A 299 2.41 -10.35 -19.33
N LEU A 300 1.81 -9.16 -19.40
CA LEU A 300 1.16 -8.64 -20.61
C LEU A 300 2.13 -7.90 -21.55
N CYS A 301 3.02 -7.06 -21.00
CA CYS A 301 3.88 -6.16 -21.78
C CYS A 301 5.39 -6.28 -21.46
N GLY A 302 5.78 -7.21 -20.58
CA GLY A 302 7.19 -7.47 -20.26
C GLY A 302 7.80 -6.54 -19.20
N THR A 303 7.11 -5.48 -18.80
CA THR A 303 7.54 -4.57 -17.72
C THR A 303 6.49 -4.46 -16.61
N SER A 304 6.96 -4.31 -15.37
CA SER A 304 6.09 -4.02 -14.22
C SER A 304 5.93 -2.51 -13.95
N ASN A 305 6.64 -1.68 -14.71
CA ASN A 305 6.67 -0.23 -14.53
C ASN A 305 5.59 0.44 -15.39
N PHE A 306 4.52 0.91 -14.76
CA PHE A 306 3.40 1.54 -15.46
C PHE A 306 3.80 2.79 -16.26
N SER A 307 4.76 3.59 -15.78
CA SER A 307 5.22 4.77 -16.51
C SER A 307 5.96 4.40 -17.80
N GLU A 308 6.61 3.23 -17.84
CA GLU A 308 7.22 2.71 -19.06
C GLU A 308 6.16 2.26 -20.07
N ILE A 309 5.08 1.62 -19.60
CA ILE A 309 3.92 1.23 -20.43
C ILE A 309 3.32 2.46 -21.11
N VAL A 310 3.13 3.54 -20.35
CA VAL A 310 2.61 4.81 -20.90
C VAL A 310 3.52 5.35 -22.00
N LYS A 311 4.83 5.40 -21.76
CA LYS A 311 5.80 5.85 -22.77
C LYS A 311 5.81 4.98 -24.02
N GLN A 312 5.72 3.66 -23.84
CA GLN A 312 5.71 2.68 -24.94
C GLN A 312 4.53 2.94 -25.85
N PHE A 313 3.28 2.93 -25.36
CA PHE A 313 2.13 3.09 -26.26
C PHE A 313 2.00 4.52 -26.85
N GLN A 314 2.64 5.52 -26.24
CA GLN A 314 2.74 6.86 -26.80
C GLN A 314 3.81 7.00 -27.90
N GLY A 315 4.59 5.95 -28.18
CA GLY A 315 5.67 5.97 -29.17
C GLY A 315 6.87 6.83 -28.74
N THR A 316 7.09 7.01 -27.44
CA THR A 316 8.16 7.87 -26.89
C THR A 316 9.35 7.08 -26.34
N THR A 317 9.44 5.79 -26.66
CA THR A 317 10.56 4.91 -26.30
C THR A 317 11.67 4.91 -27.34
N THR A 318 12.90 4.65 -26.92
CA THR A 318 14.10 4.75 -27.77
C THR A 318 14.71 3.39 -28.18
N ASN A 319 14.04 2.25 -27.92
CA ASN A 319 14.64 0.92 -28.09
C ASN A 319 13.89 0.08 -29.15
N GLY A 320 14.61 -0.26 -30.23
CA GLY A 320 14.15 -0.77 -31.53
C GLY A 320 13.52 -2.17 -31.64
N ASN A 321 12.65 -2.58 -30.70
CA ASN A 321 11.70 -3.70 -30.87
C ASN A 321 10.24 -3.19 -30.77
N GLU A 322 9.95 -2.08 -31.44
CA GLU A 322 8.93 -1.10 -31.03
C GLU A 322 7.47 -1.57 -31.24
N LYS A 323 7.14 -2.18 -32.38
CA LYS A 323 5.72 -2.36 -32.74
C LYS A 323 4.96 -3.39 -31.89
N ILE A 324 5.58 -4.54 -31.57
CA ILE A 324 4.96 -5.57 -30.70
C ILE A 324 4.85 -5.08 -29.25
N ASN A 325 5.74 -4.18 -28.83
CA ASN A 325 5.72 -3.61 -27.49
C ASN A 325 4.64 -2.53 -27.35
N GLU A 326 4.40 -1.72 -28.39
CA GLU A 326 3.33 -0.69 -28.40
C GLU A 326 1.92 -1.28 -28.27
N GLU A 327 1.57 -2.29 -29.07
CA GLU A 327 0.23 -2.91 -29.03
C GLU A 327 -0.04 -3.57 -27.68
N ARG A 328 0.95 -4.28 -27.13
CA ARG A 328 0.86 -4.89 -25.80
C ARG A 328 0.80 -3.84 -24.69
N ALA A 329 1.54 -2.75 -24.81
CA ALA A 329 1.49 -1.65 -23.86
C ALA A 329 0.10 -0.98 -23.85
N LYS A 330 -0.47 -0.69 -25.04
CA LYS A 330 -1.82 -0.14 -25.15
C LYS A 330 -2.87 -1.09 -24.59
N LEU A 331 -2.80 -2.38 -24.94
CA LEU A 331 -3.68 -3.41 -24.39
C LEU A 331 -3.59 -3.48 -22.86
N THR A 332 -2.37 -3.42 -22.31
CA THR A 332 -2.15 -3.46 -20.85
C THR A 332 -2.77 -2.24 -20.16
N PHE A 333 -2.56 -1.04 -20.73
CA PHE A 333 -3.19 0.19 -20.26
C PHE A 333 -4.72 0.07 -20.29
N ASP A 334 -5.29 -0.36 -21.42
CA ASP A 334 -6.74 -0.47 -21.61
C ASP A 334 -7.38 -1.49 -20.66
N ILE A 335 -6.72 -2.63 -20.41
CA ILE A 335 -7.16 -3.61 -19.42
C ILE A 335 -7.20 -2.97 -18.03
N PHE A 336 -6.15 -2.25 -17.63
CA PHE A 336 -6.09 -1.63 -16.30
C PHE A 336 -7.19 -0.57 -16.12
N ILE A 337 -7.36 0.31 -17.10
CA ILE A 337 -8.44 1.31 -17.11
C ILE A 337 -9.80 0.65 -17.06
N ASN A 338 -10.05 -0.38 -17.87
CA ASN A 338 -11.33 -1.09 -17.88
C ASN A 338 -11.65 -1.69 -16.50
N ARG A 339 -10.67 -2.34 -15.86
CA ARG A 339 -10.86 -2.92 -14.52
C ARG A 339 -11.15 -1.84 -13.48
N ILE A 340 -10.45 -0.70 -13.52
CA ILE A 340 -10.72 0.44 -12.65
C ILE A 340 -12.16 0.94 -12.84
N VAL A 341 -12.57 1.24 -14.08
CA VAL A 341 -13.90 1.79 -14.38
C VAL A 341 -15.02 0.84 -13.94
N ASN A 342 -14.86 -0.48 -14.12
CA ASN A 342 -15.82 -1.47 -13.66
C ASN A 342 -16.03 -1.39 -12.13
N TYR A 343 -14.95 -1.26 -11.36
CA TYR A 343 -15.04 -1.09 -9.91
C TYR A 343 -15.58 0.27 -9.50
N ILE A 344 -15.29 1.35 -10.25
CA ILE A 344 -15.92 2.67 -10.00
C ILE A 344 -17.43 2.55 -10.15
N GLY A 345 -17.92 1.94 -11.23
CA GLY A 345 -19.36 1.73 -11.42
C GLY A 345 -20.00 0.92 -10.29
N SER A 346 -19.37 -0.18 -9.89
CA SER A 346 -19.83 -1.01 -8.75
C SER A 346 -19.90 -0.20 -7.46
N TYR A 347 -18.85 0.55 -7.12
CA TYR A 347 -18.78 1.33 -5.88
C TYR A 347 -19.66 2.57 -5.89
N PHE A 348 -19.89 3.16 -7.07
CA PHE A 348 -20.86 4.23 -7.23
C PHE A 348 -22.27 3.75 -6.84
N VAL A 349 -22.67 2.57 -7.32
CA VAL A 349 -23.96 1.95 -6.95
C VAL A 349 -23.97 1.56 -5.47
N ALA A 350 -22.88 0.98 -4.94
CA ALA A 350 -22.77 0.63 -3.52
C ALA A 350 -22.86 1.85 -2.59
N LEU A 351 -22.51 3.05 -3.10
CA LEU A 351 -22.62 4.33 -2.41
C LEU A 351 -23.91 5.09 -2.76
N GLU A 352 -24.87 4.43 -3.40
CA GLU A 352 -26.21 4.95 -3.72
C GLU A 352 -26.17 6.15 -4.69
N GLY A 353 -25.15 6.21 -5.54
CA GLY A 353 -24.94 7.27 -6.54
C GLY A 353 -24.56 8.65 -5.98
N ASN A 354 -24.37 8.76 -4.67
CA ASN A 354 -23.93 9.98 -4.02
C ASN A 354 -22.45 9.85 -3.63
N VAL A 355 -21.53 10.38 -4.44
CA VAL A 355 -20.09 10.31 -4.18
C VAL A 355 -19.55 11.72 -4.02
N SER A 356 -19.00 12.02 -2.84
CA SER A 356 -18.37 13.30 -2.53
C SER A 356 -17.09 13.49 -3.35
N ALA A 357 -16.25 12.45 -3.44
CA ALA A 357 -15.02 12.50 -4.22
C ALA A 357 -14.54 11.13 -4.75
N LEU A 358 -13.92 11.16 -5.93
CA LEU A 358 -13.04 10.13 -6.46
C LEU A 358 -11.59 10.52 -6.13
N ILE A 359 -10.87 9.65 -5.42
CA ILE A 359 -9.55 9.96 -4.88
C ILE A 359 -8.51 9.06 -5.53
N PHE A 360 -7.52 9.65 -6.19
CA PHE A 360 -6.35 8.96 -6.72
C PHE A 360 -5.17 9.09 -5.74
N ALA A 361 -4.56 7.97 -5.40
CA ALA A 361 -3.39 7.89 -4.53
C ALA A 361 -2.48 6.73 -4.95
N GLY A 362 -1.31 6.63 -4.32
CA GLY A 362 -0.32 5.60 -4.63
C GLY A 362 0.51 5.96 -5.87
N GLY A 363 1.66 5.30 -6.04
CA GLY A 363 2.66 5.72 -7.02
C GLY A 363 2.15 5.90 -8.46
N ILE A 364 1.22 5.08 -8.94
CA ILE A 364 0.59 5.26 -10.26
C ILE A 364 -0.48 6.36 -10.21
N GLY A 365 -1.33 6.36 -9.19
CA GLY A 365 -2.44 7.31 -9.06
C GLY A 365 -1.97 8.76 -8.89
N GLU A 366 -0.83 8.96 -8.25
CA GLU A 366 -0.19 10.25 -8.01
C GLU A 366 0.56 10.75 -9.27
N ASN A 367 1.21 9.86 -10.03
CA ASN A 367 2.16 10.27 -11.08
C ASN A 367 1.63 10.15 -12.52
N SER A 368 0.63 9.30 -12.80
CA SER A 368 0.10 9.14 -14.16
C SER A 368 -1.10 10.04 -14.41
N LYS A 369 -0.83 11.21 -15.01
CA LYS A 369 -1.87 12.14 -15.47
C LYS A 369 -2.76 11.53 -16.56
N GLU A 370 -2.17 10.70 -17.43
CA GLU A 370 -2.83 10.02 -18.54
C GLU A 370 -3.88 9.04 -18.02
N LEU A 371 -3.53 8.26 -16.98
CA LEU A 371 -4.47 7.34 -16.35
C LEU A 371 -5.65 8.10 -15.72
N ARG A 372 -5.38 9.20 -15.01
CA ARG A 372 -6.45 9.99 -14.38
C ARG A 372 -7.40 10.57 -15.41
N GLU A 373 -6.87 11.13 -16.50
CA GLU A 373 -7.66 11.65 -17.62
C GLU A 373 -8.53 10.57 -18.26
N GLU A 374 -7.93 9.42 -18.62
CA GLU A 374 -8.66 8.34 -19.29
C GLU A 374 -9.73 7.70 -18.38
N VAL A 375 -9.44 7.50 -17.09
CA VAL A 375 -10.43 6.97 -16.13
C VAL A 375 -11.61 7.92 -16.01
N VAL A 376 -11.36 9.21 -15.82
CA VAL A 376 -12.42 10.22 -15.61
C VAL A 376 -13.28 10.38 -16.85
N GLU A 377 -12.68 10.40 -18.04
CA GLU A 377 -13.41 10.50 -19.30
C GLU A 377 -14.46 9.38 -19.44
N LYS A 378 -14.11 8.15 -19.05
CA LYS A 378 -15.01 6.98 -19.14
C LYS A 378 -16.14 6.96 -18.11
N ILE A 379 -16.06 7.77 -17.05
CA ILE A 379 -17.07 7.80 -15.97
C ILE A 379 -17.88 9.09 -15.94
N THR A 380 -17.75 9.95 -16.95
CA THR A 380 -18.55 11.18 -17.09
C THR A 380 -20.06 10.90 -17.08
N CYS A 381 -20.48 9.72 -17.56
CA CYS A 381 -21.86 9.25 -17.49
C CYS A 381 -22.41 9.09 -16.06
N LEU A 382 -21.54 9.02 -15.05
CA LEU A 382 -21.90 8.95 -13.62
C LEU A 382 -22.05 10.33 -12.97
N GLY A 383 -21.88 11.42 -13.73
CA GLY A 383 -22.00 12.80 -13.23
C GLY A 383 -20.68 13.46 -12.82
N PHE A 384 -19.55 12.76 -12.93
CA PHE A 384 -18.24 13.39 -12.77
C PHE A 384 -17.97 14.37 -13.92
N LYS A 385 -17.45 15.55 -13.57
CA LYS A 385 -16.94 16.49 -14.57
C LYS A 385 -15.59 16.01 -15.12
N SER A 386 -15.16 16.60 -16.23
CA SER A 386 -13.83 16.33 -16.80
C SER A 386 -12.71 16.78 -15.86
N VAL A 387 -11.49 16.31 -16.15
CA VAL A 387 -10.28 16.76 -15.47
C VAL A 387 -9.86 18.15 -15.95
N ASP A 388 -9.46 19.02 -15.04
CA ASP A 388 -8.68 20.23 -15.36
C ASP A 388 -7.24 19.83 -15.70
N LYS A 389 -6.88 19.95 -16.98
CA LYS A 389 -5.60 19.46 -17.51
C LYS A 389 -4.38 20.15 -16.90
N GLU A 390 -4.47 21.44 -16.57
CA GLU A 390 -3.34 22.18 -15.99
C GLU A 390 -3.14 21.81 -14.52
N LYS A 391 -4.24 21.67 -13.75
CA LYS A 391 -4.15 21.14 -12.38
C LYS A 391 -3.64 19.70 -12.37
N ASN A 392 -4.10 18.88 -13.31
CA ASN A 392 -3.67 17.49 -13.42
C ASN A 392 -2.18 17.33 -13.74
N LYS A 393 -1.64 18.21 -14.60
CA LYS A 393 -0.22 18.25 -14.97
C LYS A 393 0.67 18.75 -13.83
N SER A 394 0.15 19.63 -12.96
CA SER A 394 0.90 20.24 -11.86
C SER A 394 0.91 19.43 -10.55
N VAL A 395 0.31 18.23 -10.52
CA VAL A 395 0.25 17.39 -9.31
C VAL A 395 1.64 17.12 -8.72
N GLU A 396 2.59 16.66 -9.53
CA GLU A 396 3.93 16.29 -9.05
C GLU A 396 4.67 17.51 -8.45
N GLU A 397 4.58 18.67 -9.09
CA GLU A 397 5.16 19.91 -8.60
C GLU A 397 4.46 20.41 -7.32
N SER A 398 3.15 20.22 -7.23
CA SER A 398 2.36 20.55 -6.04
C SER A 398 2.79 19.73 -4.83
N PHE A 399 3.05 18.43 -5.01
CA PHE A 399 3.55 17.58 -3.93
C PHE A 399 4.99 17.95 -3.54
N LYS A 400 5.85 18.27 -4.50
CA LYS A 400 7.21 18.78 -4.23
C LYS A 400 7.22 20.10 -3.45
N SER A 401 6.18 20.93 -3.60
CA SER A 401 5.99 22.16 -2.81
C SER A 401 5.33 21.94 -1.45
N GLY A 402 5.08 20.68 -1.06
CA GLY A 402 4.58 20.31 0.26
C GLY A 402 3.06 20.35 0.40
N ARG A 403 2.32 20.30 -0.71
CA ARG A 403 0.87 20.07 -0.67
C ARG A 403 0.58 18.57 -0.61
N ASP A 404 -0.36 18.18 0.22
CA ASP A 404 -0.74 16.75 0.37
C ASP A 404 -1.93 16.37 -0.55
N VAL A 405 -2.59 17.36 -1.16
CA VAL A 405 -3.81 17.20 -1.97
C VAL A 405 -3.86 18.21 -3.12
N VAL A 406 -4.31 17.75 -4.28
CA VAL A 406 -4.62 18.57 -5.46
C VAL A 406 -6.00 18.21 -5.97
N ASP A 407 -6.89 19.20 -6.06
CA ASP A 407 -8.21 19.06 -6.69
C ASP A 407 -8.07 19.28 -8.20
N ILE A 408 -8.24 18.23 -8.99
CA ILE A 408 -8.10 18.23 -10.45
C ILE A 408 -9.46 18.34 -11.16
N SER A 409 -10.54 18.69 -10.46
CA SER A 409 -11.87 18.87 -11.05
C SER A 409 -11.91 20.07 -11.99
N SER A 410 -12.59 19.93 -13.13
CA SER A 410 -12.94 21.08 -13.98
C SER A 410 -14.13 21.85 -13.38
N GLY A 411 -13.90 23.13 -13.08
CA GLY A 411 -14.89 24.00 -12.42
C GLY A 411 -15.14 23.66 -10.94
N ALA A 412 -16.00 24.46 -10.30
CA ALA A 412 -16.41 24.22 -8.91
C ALA A 412 -17.48 23.11 -8.85
N THR A 413 -17.38 22.26 -7.83
CA THR A 413 -18.39 21.25 -7.49
C THR A 413 -18.27 20.86 -6.02
N GLU A 414 -19.41 20.69 -5.35
CA GLU A 414 -19.46 20.29 -3.93
C GLU A 414 -19.37 18.76 -3.77
N ASN A 415 -19.92 18.01 -4.73
CA ASN A 415 -19.82 16.56 -4.85
C ASN A 415 -19.12 16.16 -6.16
N PHE A 416 -18.76 14.88 -6.30
CA PHE A 416 -18.03 14.37 -7.46
C PHE A 416 -16.68 15.04 -7.69
N ARG A 417 -15.99 15.46 -6.62
CA ARG A 417 -14.64 16.03 -6.73
C ARG A 417 -13.65 14.98 -7.20
N LEU A 418 -12.66 15.41 -7.97
CA LEU A 418 -11.54 14.59 -8.43
C LEU A 418 -10.29 15.03 -7.66
N LEU A 419 -9.85 14.21 -6.70
CA LEU A 419 -8.73 14.55 -5.83
C LEU A 419 -7.53 13.65 -6.12
N VAL A 420 -6.34 14.21 -6.10
CA VAL A 420 -5.08 13.46 -6.06
C VAL A 420 -4.43 13.73 -4.72
N ILE A 421 -4.11 12.68 -3.95
CA ILE A 421 -3.60 12.78 -2.58
C ILE A 421 -2.31 11.99 -2.46
N GLU A 422 -1.24 12.62 -1.98
CA GLU A 422 0.03 11.95 -1.65
C GLU A 422 -0.19 11.09 -0.40
N THR A 423 -0.13 9.77 -0.53
CA THR A 423 -0.39 8.88 0.61
C THR A 423 0.79 8.84 1.59
N ASP A 424 0.51 8.87 2.89
CA ASP A 424 1.53 8.71 3.94
C ASP A 424 1.10 7.67 4.98
N GLU A 425 1.31 6.39 4.65
CA GLU A 425 0.98 5.25 5.51
C GLU A 425 1.76 5.28 6.84
N GLU A 426 3.03 5.71 6.80
CA GLU A 426 3.85 5.80 8.00
C GLU A 426 3.32 6.86 8.97
N LYS A 427 2.95 8.05 8.46
CA LYS A 427 2.33 9.11 9.26
C LYS A 427 0.97 8.70 9.79
N GLU A 428 0.19 7.94 9.02
CA GLU A 428 -1.10 7.42 9.50
C GLU A 428 -0.92 6.46 10.68
N MET A 429 0.04 5.53 10.63
CA MET A 429 0.33 4.67 11.78
C MET A 429 0.73 5.49 13.02
N VAL A 430 1.53 6.54 12.85
CA VAL A 430 1.90 7.40 13.97
C VAL A 430 0.71 8.20 14.49
N ASN A 431 -0.16 8.72 13.62
CA ASN A 431 -1.39 9.41 14.03
C ASN A 431 -2.31 8.47 14.83
N GLN A 432 -2.46 7.21 14.40
CA GLN A 432 -3.25 6.21 15.13
C GLN A 432 -2.61 5.79 16.45
N LEU A 433 -1.28 5.81 16.56
CA LEU A 433 -0.60 5.63 17.83
C LEU A 433 -0.87 6.82 18.77
N ILE A 434 -0.71 8.06 18.28
CA ILE A 434 -0.89 9.28 19.07
C ILE A 434 -2.30 9.35 19.66
N SER A 435 -3.33 8.94 18.92
CA SER A 435 -4.71 8.90 19.45
C SER A 435 -4.93 7.86 20.57
N LYS A 436 -3.95 6.99 20.83
CA LYS A 436 -3.99 5.93 21.86
C LYS A 436 -3.12 6.22 23.10
N ILE A 437 -2.28 7.27 23.10
CA ILE A 437 -1.30 7.59 24.19
C ILE A 437 -1.43 9.03 24.71
#